data_AF-A0A914DEF2-F1
#
_entry.id   AF-A0A914DEF2-F1
#
_cell.length_a   1.000
_cell.length_b   1.000
_cell.length_c   1.000
_cell.angle_alpha   90.00
_cell.angle_beta   90.00
_cell.angle_gamma   90.00
#
_symmetry.space_group_name_H-M   'P 1'
#
loop_
_entity.id
_entity.type
_entity.pdbx_description
1 polymer ?
#
loop_
_entity_poly.entity_id
_entity_poly.type
_entity_poly.pdbx_seq_one_letter_code
_entity_poly.pdbx_strand_id
1 'polypeptide(L)'
;LNDVWAAPTWASIDYDLNWKVLHYYAKRFFAPLIVSLYFDKTMNLQVYIVSDEVQSRNGCSLHSTKSADIMGLNTTQLDFQSDITAKNITLNDDDTFVIRAVLKDQNGASITPTTILLPDKMKQISNTNYGDATITSVTQVDPATFNVTLTASKIVPILWLDIKPEVKETYQLKYWFSDNAFTMTDPQVTVQLKIFSSIRPTVTLTTQDFIVSRMKMSSSQTTTPTPNPGIFMFSFKMP
;
A
#
# COMPACT_ATOMS: atom_id res chain seq x y z
N LEU A 1 -8.47 18.95 2.86
CA LEU A 1 -7.10 18.49 3.18
C LEU A 1 -7.05 17.97 4.61
N ASN A 2 -7.25 18.84 5.59
CA ASN A 2 -7.24 18.55 7.02
C ASN A 2 -8.63 18.72 7.66
N ASP A 3 -8.78 18.19 8.86
CA ASP A 3 -9.94 18.41 9.73
C ASP A 3 -9.74 19.58 10.68
N VAL A 4 -10.86 20.20 11.10
CA VAL A 4 -10.90 21.26 12.12
C VAL A 4 -11.39 20.75 13.48
N TRP A 5 -11.89 19.51 13.53
CA TRP A 5 -12.40 18.82 14.73
C TRP A 5 -12.55 17.32 14.44
N ALA A 6 -12.73 16.50 15.47
CA ALA A 6 -12.88 15.05 15.31
C ALA A 6 -14.26 14.68 14.74
N ALA A 7 -14.32 14.42 13.43
CA ALA A 7 -15.54 13.99 12.74
C ALA A 7 -15.22 13.11 11.51
N PRO A 8 -16.18 12.32 11.01
CA PRO A 8 -16.06 11.68 9.69
C PRO A 8 -16.11 12.75 8.59
N THR A 9 -15.04 12.87 7.82
CA THR A 9 -14.90 13.89 6.76
C THR A 9 -14.13 13.32 5.56
N TRP A 10 -14.07 14.12 4.48
CA TRP A 10 -13.22 13.84 3.31
C TRP A 10 -11.77 14.32 3.44
N ALA A 11 -11.32 14.67 4.65
CA ALA A 11 -9.94 15.07 4.87
C ALA A 11 -9.01 13.85 4.82
N SER A 12 -7.81 14.02 4.25
CA SER A 12 -6.74 13.02 4.27
C SER A 12 -5.85 13.10 5.51
N ILE A 13 -5.88 14.24 6.21
CA ILE A 13 -5.17 14.49 7.47
C ILE A 13 -6.24 14.75 8.53
N ASP A 14 -6.14 14.10 9.69
CA ASP A 14 -7.11 14.32 10.78
C ASP A 14 -6.80 15.59 11.59
N TYR A 15 -7.63 15.85 12.60
CA TYR A 15 -7.49 17.02 13.48
C TYR A 15 -6.17 17.01 14.26
N ASP A 16 -5.68 15.80 14.58
CA ASP A 16 -4.45 15.54 15.31
C ASP A 16 -3.20 15.53 14.41
N LEU A 17 -3.34 15.91 13.14
CA LEU A 17 -2.31 15.90 12.11
C LEU A 17 -1.80 14.51 11.71
N ASN A 18 -2.53 13.44 12.05
CA ASN A 18 -2.20 12.11 11.58
C ASN A 18 -2.62 11.94 10.13
N TRP A 19 -1.79 11.22 9.38
CA TRP A 19 -2.10 10.87 8.00
C TRP A 19 -3.10 9.72 7.98
N LYS A 20 -4.24 9.93 7.30
CA LYS A 20 -5.17 8.84 6.97
C LYS A 20 -4.63 8.05 5.78
N VAL A 21 -5.21 6.86 5.56
CA VAL A 21 -4.91 6.00 4.39
C VAL A 21 -4.84 6.80 3.08
N LEU A 22 -5.79 7.71 2.85
CA LEU A 22 -5.85 8.55 1.65
C LEU A 22 -4.58 9.38 1.42
N HIS A 23 -3.92 9.88 2.47
CA HIS A 23 -2.74 10.72 2.31
C HIS A 23 -1.52 9.92 1.83
N TYR A 24 -1.39 8.67 2.28
CA TYR A 24 -0.36 7.76 1.77
C TYR A 24 -0.60 7.40 0.30
N TYR A 25 -1.86 7.20 -0.12
CA TYR A 25 -2.19 7.05 -1.53
C TYR A 25 -1.89 8.32 -2.33
N ALA A 26 -2.22 9.51 -1.81
CA ALA A 26 -1.95 10.79 -2.48
C ALA A 26 -0.46 11.00 -2.75
N LYS A 27 0.40 10.65 -1.78
CA LYS A 27 1.85 10.66 -1.97
C LYS A 27 2.29 9.78 -3.16
N ARG A 28 1.61 8.66 -3.42
CA ARG A 28 1.95 7.75 -4.53
C ARG A 28 1.38 8.22 -5.86
N PHE A 29 0.10 8.59 -5.92
CA PHE A 29 -0.54 8.95 -7.18
C PHE A 29 -0.22 10.37 -7.67
N PHE A 30 0.38 11.22 -6.82
CA PHE A 30 0.96 12.51 -7.21
C PHE A 30 2.49 12.48 -7.29
N ALA A 31 3.11 11.30 -7.37
CA ALA A 31 4.54 11.24 -7.68
C ALA A 31 4.78 11.78 -9.10
N PRO A 32 5.91 12.47 -9.37
CA PRO A 32 6.18 13.09 -10.68
C PRO A 32 6.19 12.09 -11.85
N LEU A 33 6.40 10.81 -11.56
CA LEU A 33 6.33 9.72 -12.52
C LEU A 33 5.57 8.57 -11.86
N ILE A 34 4.51 8.09 -12.52
CA ILE A 34 3.68 6.98 -12.04
C ILE A 34 3.35 6.00 -13.16
N VAL A 35 3.02 4.77 -12.76
CA VAL A 35 2.37 3.79 -13.62
C VAL A 35 0.91 3.66 -13.17
N SER A 36 -0.03 3.74 -14.10
CA SER A 36 -1.45 3.51 -13.85
C SER A 36 -1.91 2.24 -14.54
N LEU A 37 -2.69 1.44 -13.83
CA LEU A 37 -3.22 0.15 -14.28
C LEU A 37 -4.74 0.16 -14.16
N TYR A 38 -5.44 -0.30 -15.20
CA TYR A 38 -6.89 -0.40 -15.18
C TYR A 38 -7.37 -1.51 -16.13
N PHE A 39 -8.42 -2.25 -15.76
CA PHE A 39 -9.10 -3.16 -16.70
C PHE A 39 -10.24 -2.46 -17.41
N ASP A 40 -10.22 -2.48 -18.74
CA ASP A 40 -11.39 -2.05 -19.50
C ASP A 40 -12.59 -2.99 -19.31
N LYS A 41 -13.75 -2.58 -19.84
CA LYS A 41 -14.99 -3.37 -19.78
C LYS A 41 -14.89 -4.75 -20.44
N THR A 42 -13.85 -4.98 -21.23
CA THR A 42 -13.58 -6.23 -21.95
C THR A 42 -12.46 -7.04 -21.29
N MET A 43 -12.06 -6.73 -20.05
CA MET A 43 -11.01 -7.42 -19.30
C MET A 43 -9.61 -7.32 -19.93
N ASN A 44 -9.34 -6.26 -20.72
CA ASN A 44 -7.95 -5.95 -21.10
C ASN A 44 -7.32 -5.01 -20.07
N LEU A 45 -6.14 -5.38 -19.60
CA LEU A 45 -5.31 -4.53 -18.77
C LEU A 45 -4.73 -3.40 -19.63
N GLN A 46 -5.06 -2.18 -19.24
CA GLN A 46 -4.56 -0.94 -19.78
C GLN A 46 -3.45 -0.44 -18.86
N VAL A 47 -2.27 -0.19 -19.44
CA VAL A 47 -1.12 0.35 -18.70
C VAL A 47 -0.76 1.72 -19.25
N TYR A 48 -0.76 2.72 -18.37
CA TYR A 48 -0.36 4.09 -18.67
C TYR A 48 0.85 4.48 -17.84
N ILE A 49 1.77 5.24 -18.43
CA ILE A 49 2.86 5.90 -17.71
C ILE A 49 2.56 7.40 -17.75
N VAL A 50 2.47 8.04 -16.59
CA VAL A 50 2.20 9.47 -16.48
C VAL A 50 3.44 10.14 -15.92
N SER A 51 3.93 11.16 -16.61
CA SER A 51 5.14 11.91 -16.27
C SER A 51 4.83 13.40 -16.26
N ASP A 52 5.10 14.05 -15.14
CA ASP A 52 5.11 15.50 -14.98
C ASP A 52 6.52 16.09 -15.17
N GLU A 53 7.52 15.25 -15.45
CA GLU A 53 8.89 15.68 -15.69
C GLU A 53 9.05 16.36 -17.05
N VAL A 54 9.85 17.43 -17.10
CA VAL A 54 10.12 18.21 -18.33
C VAL A 54 11.06 17.46 -19.29
N GLN A 55 11.95 16.63 -18.75
CA GLN A 55 12.94 15.90 -19.54
C GLN A 55 12.47 14.48 -19.83
N SER A 56 12.58 14.05 -21.09
CA SER A 56 12.34 12.66 -21.46
C SER A 56 13.37 11.74 -20.80
N ARG A 57 12.89 10.66 -20.18
CA ARG A 57 13.76 9.60 -19.64
C ARG A 57 13.88 8.46 -20.62
N ASN A 58 15.12 8.15 -20.99
CA ASN A 58 15.47 7.01 -21.81
C ASN A 58 15.97 5.85 -20.94
N GLY A 59 15.84 4.61 -21.45
CA GLY A 59 16.38 3.42 -20.78
C GLY A 59 15.56 2.94 -19.57
N CYS A 60 14.31 3.36 -19.46
CA CYS A 60 13.40 2.84 -18.45
C CYS A 60 12.75 1.52 -18.92
N SER A 61 12.52 0.61 -17.98
CA SER A 61 11.84 -0.67 -18.22
C SER A 61 10.68 -0.83 -17.25
N LEU A 62 9.46 -0.93 -17.76
CA LEU A 62 8.31 -1.26 -16.94
C LEU A 62 8.41 -2.74 -16.55
N HIS A 63 8.29 -3.03 -15.26
CA HIS A 63 8.24 -4.37 -14.72
C HIS A 63 6.85 -4.60 -14.15
N SER A 64 6.07 -5.44 -14.82
CA SER A 64 4.76 -5.88 -14.34
C SER A 64 4.82 -7.34 -13.94
N THR A 65 4.29 -7.69 -12.77
CA THR A 65 4.19 -9.08 -12.30
C THR A 65 2.73 -9.41 -12.02
N LYS A 66 2.25 -10.54 -12.53
CA LYS A 66 0.92 -11.09 -12.23
C LYS A 66 1.11 -12.26 -11.28
N SER A 67 0.77 -12.09 -10.01
CA SER A 67 0.70 -13.22 -9.08
C SER A 67 -0.68 -13.85 -9.20
N ALA A 68 -0.78 -14.96 -9.93
CA ALA A 68 -1.94 -15.85 -9.88
C ALA A 68 -1.89 -16.75 -8.63
N ASP A 69 -0.68 -17.02 -8.14
CA ASP A 69 -0.45 -17.77 -6.92
C ASP A 69 -0.04 -16.78 -5.82
N ILE A 70 -0.88 -16.66 -4.80
CA ILE A 70 -0.53 -15.87 -3.60
C ILE A 70 0.50 -16.66 -2.74
N MET A 71 0.93 -17.85 -3.19
CA MET A 71 1.98 -18.68 -2.58
C MET A 71 3.29 -18.77 -3.39
N GLY A 72 3.45 -18.07 -4.51
CA GLY A 72 4.69 -18.11 -5.28
C GLY A 72 4.84 -16.90 -6.19
N LEU A 73 5.92 -16.14 -5.99
CA LEU A 73 6.32 -14.97 -6.79
C LEU A 73 6.77 -15.38 -8.20
N ASN A 74 5.93 -16.07 -8.97
CA ASN A 74 6.15 -16.34 -10.38
C ASN A 74 5.98 -15.01 -11.13
N THR A 75 7.11 -14.38 -11.42
CA THR A 75 7.18 -13.08 -12.07
C THR A 75 7.34 -13.30 -13.58
N THR A 76 6.28 -13.08 -14.36
CA THR A 76 6.44 -12.89 -15.79
C THR A 76 6.87 -11.46 -16.03
N GLN A 77 8.15 -11.23 -16.37
CA GLN A 77 8.60 -9.90 -16.79
C GLN A 77 7.91 -9.51 -18.10
N LEU A 78 7.32 -8.33 -18.08
CA LEU A 78 6.86 -7.66 -19.29
C LEU A 78 7.79 -6.47 -19.49
N ASP A 79 8.92 -6.64 -20.18
CA ASP A 79 9.84 -5.53 -20.43
C ASP A 79 9.29 -4.62 -21.53
N PHE A 80 9.22 -3.32 -21.25
CA PHE A 80 8.77 -2.32 -22.22
C PHE A 80 9.87 -1.27 -22.43
N GLN A 81 10.30 -1.11 -23.68
CA GLN A 81 11.05 0.06 -24.13
C GLN A 81 10.14 0.88 -25.05
N SER A 82 9.74 2.08 -24.64
CA SER A 82 9.53 3.28 -25.51
C SER A 82 8.71 4.38 -24.81
N ASP A 83 8.83 5.58 -25.37
CA ASP A 83 8.03 6.76 -25.07
C ASP A 83 6.53 6.44 -24.93
N ILE A 84 6.03 6.76 -23.73
CA ILE A 84 4.63 6.87 -23.29
C ILE A 84 3.61 6.50 -24.38
N THR A 85 3.35 5.21 -24.55
CA THR A 85 2.21 4.74 -25.34
C THR A 85 1.44 3.72 -24.51
N ALA A 86 0.16 3.99 -24.28
CA ALA A 86 -0.76 3.07 -23.63
C ALA A 86 -0.70 1.72 -24.34
N LYS A 87 -0.42 0.64 -23.60
CA LYS A 87 -0.31 -0.70 -24.18
C LYS A 87 -1.34 -1.62 -23.54
N ASN A 88 -2.14 -2.22 -24.41
CA ASN A 88 -3.22 -3.14 -24.03
C ASN A 88 -2.63 -4.54 -23.83
N ILE A 89 -2.88 -5.13 -22.67
CA ILE A 89 -2.50 -6.51 -22.35
C ILE A 89 -3.79 -7.25 -22.03
N THR A 90 -4.20 -8.18 -22.89
CA THR A 90 -5.35 -9.05 -22.62
C THR A 90 -4.91 -10.13 -21.63
N LEU A 91 -5.48 -10.11 -20.42
CA LEU A 91 -5.30 -11.18 -19.44
C LEU A 91 -6.55 -12.05 -19.45
N ASN A 92 -6.51 -13.14 -20.21
CA ASN A 92 -7.54 -14.17 -20.19
C ASN A 92 -7.34 -15.05 -18.96
N ASP A 93 -7.83 -14.65 -17.78
CA ASP A 93 -7.82 -15.54 -16.62
C ASP A 93 -8.71 -15.09 -15.47
N ASP A 94 -9.14 -16.07 -14.67
CA ASP A 94 -10.17 -15.99 -13.63
C ASP A 94 -9.77 -15.11 -12.43
N ASP A 95 -10.40 -13.92 -12.31
CA ASP A 95 -10.79 -13.13 -11.11
C ASP A 95 -9.87 -13.01 -9.86
N THR A 96 -8.67 -13.60 -9.81
CA THR A 96 -7.86 -13.78 -8.60
C THR A 96 -6.38 -13.44 -8.81
N PHE A 97 -6.09 -12.37 -9.55
CA PHE A 97 -4.72 -11.88 -9.72
C PHE A 97 -4.43 -10.67 -8.82
N VAL A 98 -3.18 -10.54 -8.39
CA VAL A 98 -2.60 -9.26 -7.96
C VAL A 98 -1.61 -8.85 -9.03
N ILE A 99 -1.80 -7.68 -9.64
CA ILE A 99 -0.85 -7.12 -10.60
C ILE A 99 -0.04 -6.05 -9.90
N ARG A 100 1.29 -6.19 -9.96
CA ARG A 100 2.24 -5.22 -9.45
C ARG A 100 2.99 -4.63 -10.64
N ALA A 101 3.01 -3.32 -10.77
CA ALA A 101 3.79 -2.62 -11.79
C ALA A 101 4.73 -1.60 -11.15
N VAL A 102 5.96 -1.55 -11.66
CA VAL A 102 6.96 -0.55 -11.27
C VAL A 102 7.84 -0.24 -12.47
N LEU A 103 8.16 1.04 -12.67
CA LEU A 103 9.16 1.44 -13.66
C LEU A 103 10.54 1.39 -13.02
N LYS A 104 11.50 0.74 -13.68
CA LYS A 104 12.89 0.68 -13.24
C LYS A 104 13.81 1.41 -14.20
N ASP A 105 14.93 1.90 -13.66
CA ASP A 105 16.02 2.45 -14.45
C ASP A 105 16.91 1.35 -15.07
N GLN A 106 17.91 1.77 -15.83
CA GLN A 106 18.92 0.90 -16.43
C GLN A 106 19.75 0.10 -15.40
N ASN A 107 19.80 0.55 -14.14
CA ASN A 107 20.49 -0.11 -13.05
C ASN A 107 19.55 -1.05 -12.25
N GLY A 108 18.27 -1.13 -12.62
CA GLY A 108 17.25 -1.93 -11.94
C GLY A 108 16.65 -1.27 -10.70
N ALA A 109 16.93 0.01 -10.42
CA ALA A 109 16.34 0.77 -9.33
C ALA A 109 14.93 1.27 -9.70
N SER A 110 13.99 1.15 -8.77
CA SER A 110 12.61 1.63 -8.96
C SER A 110 12.57 3.15 -9.05
N ILE A 111 12.03 3.69 -10.15
CA ILE A 111 11.88 5.14 -10.38
C ILE A 111 10.48 5.61 -9.98
N THR A 112 9.47 4.76 -10.17
CA THR A 112 8.09 5.07 -9.78
C THR A 112 7.73 4.42 -8.45
N PRO A 113 6.72 4.95 -7.74
CA PRO A 113 6.02 4.16 -6.73
C PRO A 113 5.51 2.85 -7.35
N THR A 114 5.46 1.80 -6.54
CA THR A 114 4.88 0.52 -6.94
C THR A 114 3.36 0.67 -7.05
N THR A 115 2.82 0.40 -8.22
CA THR A 115 1.38 0.37 -8.47
C THR A 115 0.88 -1.05 -8.31
N ILE A 116 -0.18 -1.22 -7.52
CA ILE A 116 -0.79 -2.52 -7.27
C ILE A 116 -2.25 -2.45 -7.68
N LEU A 117 -2.62 -3.27 -8.66
CA LEU A 117 -3.99 -3.50 -9.05
C LEU A 117 -4.47 -4.77 -8.37
N LEU A 118 -5.42 -4.57 -7.45
CA LEU A 118 -6.11 -5.63 -6.74
C LEU A 118 -7.31 -6.10 -7.57
N PRO A 119 -7.76 -7.35 -7.41
CA PRO A 119 -8.89 -7.88 -8.16
C PRO A 119 -10.20 -7.18 -7.78
N ASP A 120 -11.11 -7.00 -8.73
CA ASP A 120 -12.39 -6.31 -8.47
C ASP A 120 -13.24 -7.05 -7.43
N LYS A 121 -13.21 -8.39 -7.47
CA LYS A 121 -13.96 -9.27 -6.57
C LYS A 121 -13.15 -9.70 -5.34
N MET A 122 -12.37 -8.78 -4.78
CA MET A 122 -11.58 -8.98 -3.56
C MET A 122 -12.35 -9.65 -2.40
N LYS A 123 -13.65 -9.34 -2.23
CA LYS A 123 -14.50 -9.96 -1.19
C LYS A 123 -14.77 -11.46 -1.39
N GLN A 124 -14.62 -11.97 -2.60
CA GLN A 124 -14.90 -13.36 -2.96
C GLN A 124 -13.65 -14.23 -2.84
N ILE A 125 -12.49 -13.61 -2.59
CA ILE A 125 -11.22 -14.32 -2.42
C ILE A 125 -11.10 -14.77 -0.97
N SER A 126 -10.80 -16.06 -0.78
CA SER A 126 -10.59 -16.63 0.54
C SER A 126 -9.41 -15.96 1.25
N ASN A 127 -9.59 -15.64 2.53
CA ASN A 127 -8.52 -15.13 3.40
C ASN A 127 -7.31 -16.07 3.49
N THR A 128 -7.48 -17.36 3.22
CA THR A 128 -6.38 -18.34 3.22
C THR A 128 -5.31 -18.05 2.19
N ASN A 129 -5.67 -17.27 1.16
CA ASN A 129 -4.74 -16.88 0.12
C ASN A 129 -3.81 -15.78 0.60
N TYR A 130 -4.26 -14.87 1.46
CA TYR A 130 -3.45 -13.77 1.98
C TYR A 130 -2.70 -14.12 3.27
N GLY A 131 -1.55 -13.48 3.47
CA GLY A 131 -0.71 -13.65 4.64
C GLY A 131 -0.97 -12.59 5.71
N ASP A 132 -0.28 -12.75 6.84
CA ASP A 132 -0.09 -11.71 7.83
C ASP A 132 1.36 -11.20 7.76
N ALA A 133 1.58 -9.97 8.21
CA ALA A 133 2.92 -9.40 8.35
C ALA A 133 3.26 -9.22 9.81
N THR A 134 4.53 -9.43 10.15
CA THR A 134 5.07 -9.23 11.49
C THR A 134 6.28 -8.32 11.43
N ILE A 135 6.47 -7.49 12.46
CA ILE A 135 7.67 -6.67 12.59
C ILE A 135 8.76 -7.52 13.20
N THR A 136 9.87 -7.68 12.48
CA THR A 136 11.01 -8.50 12.88
C THR A 136 12.15 -7.69 13.46
N SER A 137 12.27 -6.42 13.06
CA SER A 137 13.35 -5.55 13.53
C SER A 137 12.88 -4.09 13.60
N VAL A 138 13.32 -3.41 14.66
CA VAL A 138 13.20 -1.96 14.83
C VAL A 138 14.59 -1.47 15.20
N THR A 139 15.16 -0.60 14.37
CA THR A 139 16.50 -0.05 14.57
C THR A 139 16.43 1.47 14.54
N GLN A 140 17.02 2.11 15.55
CA GLN A 140 17.10 3.57 15.61
C GLN A 140 18.24 4.04 14.71
N VAL A 141 17.92 4.92 13.75
CA VAL A 141 18.91 5.51 12.84
C VAL A 141 19.43 6.82 13.43
N ASP A 142 18.53 7.63 13.97
CA ASP A 142 18.80 8.89 14.64
C ASP A 142 17.75 9.12 15.75
N PRO A 143 17.85 10.18 16.58
CA PRO A 143 16.92 10.42 17.68
C PRO A 143 15.43 10.49 17.27
N ALA A 144 15.13 10.83 16.01
CA ALA A 144 13.78 11.01 15.48
C ALA A 144 13.37 9.92 14.48
N THR A 145 14.30 9.13 13.95
CA THR A 145 14.05 8.20 12.84
C THR A 145 14.37 6.75 13.22
N PHE A 146 13.43 5.85 12.93
CA PHE A 146 13.55 4.41 13.14
C PHE A 146 13.30 3.66 11.84
N ASN A 147 14.12 2.65 11.55
CA ASN A 147 13.83 1.66 10.51
C ASN A 147 13.01 0.53 11.12
N VAL A 148 11.81 0.31 10.59
CA VAL A 148 10.89 -0.75 10.97
C VAL A 148 10.83 -1.77 9.84
N THR A 149 11.31 -2.98 10.09
CA THR A 149 11.36 -4.07 9.10
C THR A 149 10.24 -5.07 9.36
N LEU A 150 9.46 -5.33 8.31
CA LEU A 150 8.37 -6.28 8.30
C LEU A 150 8.74 -7.49 7.46
N THR A 151 8.22 -8.66 7.85
CA THR A 151 8.27 -9.87 7.04
C THR A 151 6.87 -10.46 6.85
N ALA A 152 6.62 -11.01 5.67
CA ALA A 152 5.37 -11.70 5.36
C ALA A 152 5.68 -12.99 4.57
N SER A 153 4.90 -14.03 4.83
CA SER A 153 5.02 -15.32 4.13
C SER A 153 4.21 -15.38 2.83
N LYS A 154 3.22 -14.48 2.68
CA LYS A 154 2.36 -14.34 1.50
C LYS A 154 2.04 -12.86 1.29
N ILE A 155 1.35 -12.54 0.19
CA ILE A 155 0.88 -11.16 -0.06
C ILE A 155 -0.04 -10.69 1.06
N VAL A 156 0.20 -9.47 1.56
CA VAL A 156 -0.62 -8.83 2.60
C VAL A 156 -1.32 -7.61 2.02
N PRO A 157 -2.65 -7.65 1.83
CA PRO A 157 -3.38 -6.55 1.20
C PRO A 157 -3.61 -5.39 2.18
N ILE A 158 -3.30 -4.17 1.71
CA ILE A 158 -3.52 -2.90 2.44
C ILE A 158 -3.09 -3.00 3.91
N LEU A 159 -1.79 -3.20 4.10
CA LEU A 159 -1.12 -3.24 5.38
C LEU A 159 -1.10 -1.85 6.01
N TRP A 160 -1.52 -1.77 7.27
CA TRP A 160 -1.53 -0.56 8.08
C TRP A 160 -0.66 -0.73 9.31
N LEU A 161 0.33 0.13 9.46
CA LEU A 161 1.19 0.25 10.62
C LEU A 161 0.70 1.35 11.54
N ASP A 162 0.76 1.08 12.83
CA ASP A 162 0.49 2.07 13.85
C ASP A 162 1.34 1.82 15.10
N ILE A 163 1.49 2.83 15.95
CA ILE A 163 2.09 2.67 17.28
C ILE A 163 0.98 2.38 18.28
N LYS A 164 1.24 1.50 19.24
CA LYS A 164 0.26 1.14 20.27
C LYS A 164 -0.21 2.36 21.08
N PRO A 165 -1.50 2.46 21.44
CA PRO A 165 -2.05 3.59 22.20
C PRO A 165 -1.26 3.91 23.48
N GLU A 166 -0.87 2.90 24.24
CA GLU A 166 -0.11 3.07 25.48
C GLU A 166 1.25 3.77 25.27
N VAL A 167 1.90 3.53 24.14
CA VAL A 167 3.17 4.16 23.77
C VAL A 167 2.91 5.59 23.26
N LYS A 168 1.86 5.79 22.45
CA LYS A 168 1.44 7.12 22.01
C LYS A 168 1.16 8.05 23.18
N GLU A 169 0.44 7.57 24.19
CA GLU A 169 0.09 8.35 25.39
C GLU A 169 1.33 8.65 26.26
N THR A 170 2.21 7.65 26.45
CA THR A 170 3.43 7.79 27.27
C THR A 170 4.37 8.89 26.78
N TYR A 171 4.46 9.05 25.45
CA TYR A 171 5.40 9.95 24.80
C TYR A 171 4.74 11.14 24.08
N GLN A 172 3.40 11.18 24.01
CA GLN A 172 2.60 12.11 23.21
C GLN A 172 3.14 12.25 21.78
N LEU A 173 3.36 11.09 21.13
CA LEU A 173 4.03 11.04 19.84
C LEU A 173 3.19 11.66 18.74
N LYS A 174 3.84 12.50 17.94
CA LYS A 174 3.39 12.81 16.59
C LYS A 174 4.44 12.29 15.61
N TYR A 175 3.99 11.48 14.66
CA TYR A 175 4.87 10.75 13.74
C TYR A 175 4.17 10.44 12.41
N TRP A 176 4.96 10.01 11.43
CA TRP A 176 4.46 9.36 10.23
C TRP A 176 5.43 8.26 9.78
N PHE A 177 4.92 7.32 8.99
CA PHE A 177 5.76 6.36 8.30
C PHE A 177 6.17 6.91 6.92
N SER A 178 7.31 6.49 6.41
CA SER A 178 7.74 6.80 5.05
C SER A 178 6.77 6.22 4.02
N ASP A 179 6.17 5.08 4.35
CA ASP A 179 5.08 4.48 3.60
C ASP A 179 4.16 3.67 4.53
N ASN A 180 2.85 3.69 4.23
CA ASN A 180 1.81 2.97 5.00
C ASN A 180 0.58 2.76 4.11
N ALA A 181 -0.35 1.90 4.49
CA ALA A 181 -1.50 1.53 3.63
C ALA A 181 -1.05 1.05 2.23
N PHE A 182 -0.05 0.16 2.18
CA PHE A 182 0.42 -0.48 0.95
C PHE A 182 0.07 -1.97 0.97
N THR A 183 -0.04 -2.57 -0.21
CA THR A 183 -0.09 -4.04 -0.31
C THR A 183 1.33 -4.57 -0.33
N MET A 184 1.70 -5.35 0.68
CA MET A 184 3.02 -5.96 0.79
C MET A 184 3.09 -7.17 -0.14
N THR A 185 3.83 -7.03 -1.24
CA THR A 185 4.10 -8.12 -2.20
C THR A 185 5.45 -8.77 -1.98
N ASP A 186 6.41 -8.02 -1.46
CA ASP A 186 7.77 -8.46 -1.21
C ASP A 186 7.84 -9.15 0.18
N PRO A 187 8.60 -10.25 0.34
CA PRO A 187 8.62 -11.03 1.58
C PRO A 187 9.19 -10.26 2.77
N GLN A 188 9.98 -9.22 2.49
CA GLN A 188 10.54 -8.31 3.49
C GLN A 188 10.49 -6.89 2.97
N VAL A 189 10.02 -5.96 3.81
CA VAL A 189 9.95 -4.53 3.53
C VAL A 189 10.41 -3.76 4.75
N THR A 190 11.23 -2.73 4.55
CA THR A 190 11.62 -1.79 5.60
C THR A 190 11.01 -0.44 5.32
N VAL A 191 10.31 0.12 6.32
CA VAL A 191 9.77 1.48 6.31
C VAL A 191 10.42 2.31 7.39
N GLN A 192 10.58 3.61 7.15
CA GLN A 192 11.07 4.54 8.15
C GLN A 192 9.92 5.14 8.94
N LEU A 193 9.94 5.04 10.26
CA LEU A 193 9.14 5.86 11.15
C LEU A 193 9.90 7.15 11.45
N LYS A 194 9.24 8.30 11.29
CA LYS A 194 9.77 9.62 11.67
C LYS A 194 8.90 10.25 12.75
N ILE A 195 9.52 10.57 13.88
CA ILE A 195 8.91 11.26 15.01
C ILE A 195 9.25 12.73 14.91
N PHE A 196 8.25 13.61 14.91
CA PHE A 196 8.45 15.05 14.83
C PHE A 196 8.04 15.79 16.10
N SER A 197 7.31 15.13 17.01
CA SER A 197 7.02 15.65 18.33
C SER A 197 6.97 14.52 19.36
N SER A 198 7.61 14.75 20.50
CA SER A 198 7.47 13.95 21.72
C SER A 198 7.67 14.85 22.94
N ILE A 199 6.98 14.52 24.03
CA ILE A 199 7.17 15.20 25.32
C ILE A 199 8.46 14.76 26.02
N ARG A 200 9.05 13.63 25.61
CA ARG A 200 10.30 13.12 26.20
C ARG A 200 11.47 13.31 25.24
N PRO A 201 12.68 13.61 25.75
CA PRO A 201 13.85 13.87 24.91
C PRO A 201 14.36 12.61 24.19
N THR A 202 14.10 11.43 24.77
CA THR A 202 14.52 10.14 24.22
C THR A 202 13.29 9.25 24.11
N VAL A 203 13.06 8.72 22.90
CA VAL A 203 12.03 7.72 22.62
C VAL A 203 12.74 6.41 22.34
N THR A 204 12.35 5.35 23.05
CA THR A 204 12.84 3.99 22.81
C THR A 204 11.67 3.15 22.31
N LEU A 205 11.81 2.56 21.13
CA LEU A 205 10.81 1.71 20.50
C LEU A 205 11.39 0.33 20.23
N THR A 206 10.58 -0.69 20.49
CA THR A 206 10.86 -2.11 20.29
C THR A 206 9.84 -2.70 19.31
N THR A 207 10.06 -3.95 18.86
CA THR A 207 9.14 -4.63 17.95
C THR A 207 7.73 -4.81 18.54
N GLN A 208 7.59 -4.79 19.87
CA GLN A 208 6.31 -4.97 20.57
C GLN A 208 5.48 -3.69 20.68
N ASP A 209 6.02 -2.53 20.32
CA ASP A 209 5.37 -1.22 20.49
C ASP A 209 4.46 -0.84 19.31
N PHE A 210 4.34 -1.73 18.33
CA PHE A 210 3.64 -1.49 17.07
C PHE A 210 2.40 -2.38 16.93
N ILE A 211 1.45 -1.87 16.15
CA ILE A 211 0.28 -2.58 15.67
C ILE A 211 0.45 -2.77 14.17
N VAL A 212 0.34 -4.02 13.72
CA VAL A 212 0.26 -4.36 12.30
C VAL A 212 -1.15 -4.81 12.00
N SER A 213 -1.86 -4.02 11.20
CA SER A 213 -3.20 -4.33 10.71
C SER A 213 -3.13 -4.59 9.21
N ARG A 214 -4.12 -5.33 8.71
CA ARG A 214 -4.30 -5.52 7.27
C ARG A 214 -5.77 -5.62 6.95
N MET A 215 -6.09 -5.49 5.66
CA MET A 215 -7.44 -5.82 5.22
C MET A 215 -7.69 -7.33 5.36
N LYS A 216 -8.82 -7.67 5.98
CA LYS A 216 -9.35 -9.03 6.03
C LYS A 216 -10.60 -9.10 5.16
N MET A 217 -10.70 -10.11 4.33
CA MET A 217 -11.91 -10.40 3.55
C MET A 217 -12.85 -11.23 4.41
N SER A 218 -14.12 -10.82 4.56
CA SER A 218 -15.11 -11.72 5.13
C SER A 218 -15.46 -12.78 4.08
N SER A 219 -15.24 -14.06 4.38
CA SER A 219 -15.94 -15.12 3.66
C SER A 219 -17.44 -14.87 3.85
N SER A 220 -18.18 -14.65 2.76
CA SER A 220 -19.63 -14.47 2.81
C SER A 220 -20.24 -15.62 3.59
N GLN A 221 -20.90 -15.31 4.71
CA GLN A 221 -21.95 -16.18 5.22
C GLN A 221 -23.01 -16.27 4.11
N THR A 222 -23.38 -17.49 3.74
CA THR A 222 -24.55 -17.78 2.93
C THR A 222 -25.80 -17.25 3.62
N THR A 223 -26.29 -16.08 3.23
CA THR A 223 -27.71 -15.71 3.37
C THR A 223 -28.16 -14.86 2.19
N THR A 224 -29.40 -15.11 1.80
CA THR A 224 -30.15 -14.68 0.60
C THR A 224 -30.13 -13.17 0.30
N PRO A 225 -30.34 -12.77 -0.97
CA PRO A 225 -30.25 -11.37 -1.38
C PRO A 225 -31.53 -10.63 -0.98
N THR A 226 -31.42 -9.60 -0.15
CA THR A 226 -32.39 -8.51 -0.12
C THR A 226 -31.71 -7.23 -0.63
N PRO A 227 -32.37 -6.46 -1.52
CA PRO A 227 -31.79 -5.29 -2.13
C PRO A 227 -31.98 -4.10 -1.19
N ASN A 228 -30.89 -3.50 -0.71
CA ASN A 228 -30.94 -2.12 -0.26
C ASN A 228 -29.60 -1.43 -0.56
N PRO A 229 -29.61 -0.26 -1.23
CA PRO A 229 -28.40 0.46 -1.58
C PRO A 229 -27.94 1.26 -0.35
N GLY A 230 -27.26 0.58 0.57
CA GLY A 230 -26.61 1.22 1.70
C GLY A 230 -25.19 1.62 1.33
N ILE A 231 -24.85 2.90 1.46
CA ILE A 231 -23.47 3.37 1.55
C ILE A 231 -22.82 2.63 2.72
N PHE A 232 -21.88 1.72 2.44
CA PHE A 232 -21.18 0.98 3.49
C PHE A 232 -19.91 1.69 3.91
N MET A 233 -19.90 2.08 5.19
CA MET A 233 -18.82 2.73 5.91
C MET A 233 -17.68 1.71 6.16
N PHE A 234 -16.44 2.08 5.82
CA PHE A 234 -15.25 1.29 6.14
C PHE A 234 -15.03 1.30 7.66
N SER A 235 -15.28 0.18 8.34
CA SER A 235 -14.90 0.02 9.74
C SER A 235 -13.43 -0.40 9.81
N PHE A 236 -12.55 0.59 9.92
CA PHE A 236 -11.31 0.38 10.65
C PHE A 236 -11.70 0.32 12.12
N LYS A 237 -11.63 -0.87 12.73
CA LYS A 237 -11.66 -0.97 14.18
C LYS A 237 -10.34 -0.36 14.67
N MET A 238 -10.33 0.95 14.89
CA MET A 238 -9.33 1.56 15.76
C MET A 238 -9.66 1.10 17.19
N PRO A 239 -8.66 0.64 17.97
CA PRO A 239 -8.84 0.36 19.39
C PRO A 239 -9.26 1.62 20.15
#